data_AF-A0A071M282-F1
#
_entry.id   AF-A0A071M282-F1
#
_cell.length_a   1.000
_cell.length_b   1.000
_cell.length_c   1.000
_cell.angle_alpha   90.00
_cell.angle_beta   90.00
_cell.angle_gamma   90.00
#
_symmetry.space_group_name_H-M   'P 1'
#
loop_
_entity.id
_entity.type
_entity.pdbx_description
1 polymer ?
#
loop_
_entity_poly.entity_id
_entity_poly.type
_entity_poly.pdbx_seq_one_letter_code
_entity_poly.pdbx_strand_id
1 'polypeptide(L)'
;MTQPDLQQRAAHANALGLPLPVPRVQRTHLSLFVRDPVRSSIWYADVLGMTETARGEQWVFMSFGQKHHDIALIRAASDAELGTIGLQHYGLEIAGGLSELRRLYGMLIRRDVPIVKITDHKVGIGVYFPDPDGNRLEFFCETVTDDEEGKRVLHRYNAPSDPFQLEPLFD
;
A
#
# COMPACT_ATOMS: atom_id res chain seq x y z
N MET A 1 11.44 -10.97 -34.19
CA MET A 1 12.09 -9.71 -33.79
C MET A 1 12.68 -9.92 -32.43
N THR A 2 13.99 -9.78 -32.30
CA THR A 2 14.73 -10.10 -31.08
C THR A 2 14.89 -8.86 -30.19
N GLN A 3 15.24 -9.04 -28.92
CA GLN A 3 15.56 -7.93 -28.02
C GLN A 3 16.72 -7.05 -28.55
N PRO A 4 17.79 -7.62 -29.15
CA PRO A 4 18.79 -6.86 -29.90
C PRO A 4 18.21 -5.99 -31.04
N ASP A 5 17.30 -6.53 -31.86
CA ASP A 5 16.66 -5.76 -32.94
C ASP A 5 15.88 -4.54 -32.39
N LEU A 6 15.21 -4.72 -31.24
CA LEU A 6 14.48 -3.66 -30.56
C LEU A 6 15.41 -2.57 -30.02
N GLN A 7 16.56 -2.95 -29.45
CA GLN A 7 17.56 -2.01 -28.93
C GLN A 7 18.21 -1.18 -30.04
N GLN A 8 18.52 -1.79 -31.19
CA GLN A 8 19.08 -1.07 -32.34
C GLN A 8 18.09 -0.01 -32.87
N ARG A 9 16.80 -0.36 -32.94
CA ARG A 9 15.74 0.58 -33.34
C ARG A 9 15.55 1.70 -32.33
N ALA A 10 15.64 1.40 -31.03
CA ALA A 10 15.59 2.41 -29.97
C ALA A 10 16.77 3.38 -30.05
N ALA A 11 17.99 2.87 -30.24
CA ALA A 11 19.18 3.71 -30.41
C ALA A 11 19.06 4.66 -31.61
N HIS A 12 18.52 4.16 -32.73
CA HIS A 12 18.25 5.00 -33.90
C HIS A 12 17.20 6.10 -33.61
N ALA A 13 16.08 5.75 -32.98
CA ALA A 13 15.04 6.71 -32.58
C ALA A 13 15.58 7.80 -31.63
N ASN A 14 16.44 7.42 -30.68
CA ASN A 14 17.10 8.34 -29.76
C ASN A 14 18.09 9.26 -30.49
N ALA A 15 18.86 8.74 -31.45
CA ALA A 15 19.77 9.54 -32.27
C ALA A 15 19.03 10.58 -33.13
N LEU A 16 17.79 10.28 -33.52
CA LEU A 16 16.88 11.21 -34.21
C LEU A 16 16.21 12.24 -33.27
N GLY A 17 16.40 12.14 -31.95
CA GLY A 17 15.78 13.04 -30.99
C GLY A 17 14.25 12.91 -30.92
N LEU A 18 13.70 11.73 -31.23
CA LEU A 18 12.26 11.52 -31.14
C LEU A 18 11.80 11.65 -29.68
N PRO A 19 10.68 12.35 -29.41
CA PRO A 19 10.20 12.54 -28.05
C PRO A 19 9.76 11.21 -27.44
N LEU A 20 10.10 11.00 -26.17
CA LEU A 20 9.60 9.86 -25.42
C LEU A 20 8.16 10.13 -24.97
N PRO A 21 7.25 9.14 -25.08
CA PRO A 21 5.92 9.28 -24.52
C PRO A 21 6.00 9.38 -23.00
N VAL A 22 5.18 10.25 -22.42
CA VAL A 22 4.99 10.36 -20.97
C VAL A 22 3.73 9.57 -20.59
N PRO A 23 3.81 8.64 -19.63
CA PRO A 23 2.65 7.85 -19.22
C PRO A 23 1.58 8.75 -18.58
N ARG A 24 0.32 8.53 -18.98
CA ARG A 24 -0.87 9.11 -18.33
C ARG A 24 -1.58 8.01 -17.57
N VAL A 25 -1.22 7.83 -16.30
CA VAL A 25 -1.75 6.76 -15.45
C VAL A 25 -3.20 7.06 -15.10
N GLN A 26 -4.08 6.07 -15.30
CA GLN A 26 -5.51 6.19 -14.97
C GLN A 26 -5.94 5.26 -13.84
N ARG A 27 -5.27 4.11 -13.69
CA ARG A 27 -5.56 3.10 -12.68
C ARG A 27 -4.25 2.53 -12.14
N THR A 28 -4.27 2.19 -10.86
CA THR A 28 -3.18 1.55 -10.13
C THR A 28 -3.72 0.36 -9.34
N HIS A 29 -2.85 -0.59 -9.05
CA HIS A 29 -3.05 -1.69 -8.12
C HIS A 29 -1.71 -2.10 -7.51
N LEU A 30 -1.77 -2.83 -6.41
CA LEU A 30 -0.61 -3.45 -5.77
C LEU A 30 -0.69 -4.97 -5.93
N SER A 31 0.45 -5.63 -6.13
CA SER A 31 0.55 -7.09 -6.13
C SER A 31 1.52 -7.51 -5.04
N LEU A 32 1.08 -8.42 -4.18
CA LEU A 32 1.83 -8.91 -3.02
C LEU A 32 2.03 -10.41 -3.14
N PHE A 33 3.25 -10.86 -2.89
CA PHE A 33 3.49 -12.27 -2.63
C PHE A 33 3.05 -12.60 -1.20
N VAL A 34 2.25 -13.66 -1.06
CA VAL A 34 1.75 -14.20 0.20
C VAL A 34 1.90 -15.71 0.20
N ARG A 35 2.05 -16.33 1.37
CA ARG A 35 2.25 -17.80 1.43
C ARG A 35 1.00 -18.57 1.02
N ASP A 36 -0.16 -18.04 1.38
CA ASP A 36 -1.47 -18.61 1.04
C ASP A 36 -2.46 -17.50 0.64
N PRO A 37 -2.74 -17.33 -0.66
CA PRO A 37 -3.67 -16.31 -1.16
C PRO A 37 -5.08 -16.40 -0.56
N VAL A 38 -5.55 -17.60 -0.21
CA VAL A 38 -6.92 -17.79 0.34
C VAL A 38 -6.97 -17.40 1.81
N ARG A 39 -5.97 -17.81 2.59
CA ARG A 39 -5.85 -17.39 3.99
C ARG A 39 -5.70 -15.87 4.07
N SER A 40 -4.86 -15.30 3.22
CA SER A 40 -4.66 -13.85 3.17
C SER A 40 -5.93 -13.14 2.70
N SER A 41 -6.68 -13.63 1.71
CA SER A 41 -7.91 -12.96 1.27
C SER A 41 -8.96 -12.84 2.38
N ILE A 42 -9.10 -13.87 3.23
CA ILE A 42 -9.97 -13.84 4.41
C ILE A 42 -9.52 -12.77 5.40
N TRP A 43 -8.21 -12.68 5.68
CA TRP A 43 -7.67 -11.64 6.57
C TRP A 43 -7.87 -10.23 6.00
N TYR A 44 -7.63 -10.03 4.70
CA TYR A 44 -7.82 -8.75 4.04
C TYR A 44 -9.31 -8.34 4.01
N ALA A 45 -10.23 -9.31 3.89
CA ALA A 45 -11.65 -9.04 4.01
C ALA A 45 -12.05 -8.64 5.44
N ASP A 46 -11.56 -9.35 6.46
CA ASP A 46 -11.92 -9.08 7.85
C ASP A 46 -11.27 -7.80 8.42
N VAL A 47 -10.01 -7.54 8.10
CA VAL A 47 -9.24 -6.42 8.67
C VAL A 47 -9.38 -5.13 7.85
N LEU A 48 -9.41 -5.23 6.52
CA LEU A 48 -9.48 -4.06 5.63
C LEU A 48 -10.87 -3.85 5.02
N GLY A 49 -11.83 -4.77 5.23
CA GLY A 49 -13.17 -4.68 4.64
C GLY A 49 -13.18 -4.90 3.13
N MET A 50 -12.16 -5.55 2.57
CA MET A 50 -12.08 -5.82 1.13
C MET A 50 -12.99 -6.98 0.69
N THR A 51 -13.35 -6.99 -0.58
CA THR A 51 -14.11 -8.08 -1.21
C THR A 51 -13.27 -8.80 -2.26
N GLU A 52 -13.34 -10.13 -2.27
CA GLU A 52 -12.78 -10.95 -3.34
C GLU A 52 -13.57 -10.74 -4.64
N THR A 53 -12.87 -10.42 -5.73
CA THR A 53 -13.49 -10.16 -7.04
C THR A 53 -13.21 -11.27 -8.05
N ALA A 54 -12.08 -11.98 -7.90
CA ALA A 54 -11.70 -13.12 -8.72
C ALA A 54 -10.65 -13.98 -7.99
N ARG A 55 -10.59 -15.27 -8.35
CA ARG A 55 -9.57 -16.19 -7.83
C ARG A 55 -9.11 -17.22 -8.86
N GLY A 56 -7.90 -17.71 -8.65
CA GLY A 56 -7.32 -18.88 -9.29
C GLY A 56 -6.56 -19.73 -8.27
N GLU A 57 -5.88 -20.78 -8.74
CA GLU A 57 -5.13 -21.70 -7.87
C GLU A 57 -3.98 -21.01 -7.12
N GLN A 58 -3.36 -20.03 -7.77
CA GLN A 58 -2.13 -19.37 -7.31
C GLN A 58 -2.35 -17.91 -6.91
N TRP A 59 -3.58 -17.41 -6.95
CA TRP A 59 -3.85 -15.99 -6.73
C TRP A 59 -5.29 -15.68 -6.32
N VAL A 60 -5.48 -14.56 -5.61
CA VAL A 60 -6.78 -13.97 -5.29
C VAL A 60 -6.72 -12.46 -5.52
N PHE A 61 -7.77 -11.90 -6.09
CA PHE A 61 -7.91 -10.46 -6.35
C PHE A 61 -8.91 -9.84 -5.38
N MET A 62 -8.49 -8.76 -4.72
CA MET A 62 -9.25 -8.06 -3.68
C MET A 62 -9.53 -6.62 -4.10
N SER A 63 -10.72 -6.10 -3.81
CA SER A 63 -11.06 -4.69 -4.04
C SER A 63 -11.77 -4.04 -2.86
N PHE A 64 -11.65 -2.71 -2.77
CA PHE A 64 -12.51 -1.85 -1.94
C PHE A 64 -13.86 -1.54 -2.63
N GLY A 65 -14.18 -2.16 -3.76
CA GLY A 65 -15.50 -2.17 -4.40
C GLY A 65 -15.64 -1.35 -5.69
N GLN A 66 -14.63 -0.53 -6.05
CA GLN A 66 -14.71 0.34 -7.26
C GLN A 66 -13.94 -0.20 -8.47
N LYS A 67 -12.93 -1.04 -8.25
CA LYS A 67 -12.06 -1.57 -9.30
C LYS A 67 -12.25 -3.09 -9.44
N HIS A 68 -11.76 -3.65 -10.54
CA HIS A 68 -11.64 -5.10 -10.64
C HIS A 68 -10.74 -5.66 -9.52
N HIS A 69 -9.72 -4.92 -9.10
CA HIS A 69 -8.94 -5.17 -7.90
C HIS A 69 -8.11 -3.94 -7.52
N ASP A 70 -7.82 -3.82 -6.25
CA ASP A 70 -6.86 -2.87 -5.67
C ASP A 70 -5.61 -3.62 -5.20
N ILE A 71 -5.77 -4.85 -4.69
CA ILE A 71 -4.67 -5.73 -4.28
C ILE A 71 -4.81 -7.10 -4.94
N ALA A 72 -3.73 -7.57 -5.56
CA ALA A 72 -3.57 -8.94 -6.00
C ALA A 72 -2.70 -9.70 -5.00
N LEU A 73 -3.24 -10.79 -4.45
CA LEU A 73 -2.55 -11.70 -3.55
C LEU A 73 -2.04 -12.89 -4.36
N ILE A 74 -0.73 -13.02 -4.51
CA ILE A 74 -0.09 -14.03 -5.36
C ILE A 74 0.66 -15.03 -4.48
N ARG A 75 0.56 -16.32 -4.77
CA ARG A 75 1.28 -17.35 -4.02
C ARG A 75 2.79 -17.15 -4.21
N ALA A 76 3.49 -17.01 -3.10
CA ALA A 76 4.95 -16.98 -3.06
C ALA A 76 5.55 -18.39 -3.25
N ALA A 77 6.83 -18.46 -3.61
CA ALA A 77 7.59 -19.70 -3.48
C ALA A 77 7.61 -20.16 -2.00
N SER A 78 7.72 -21.46 -1.75
CA SER A 78 7.62 -22.00 -0.39
C SER A 78 8.72 -21.52 0.56
N ASP A 79 9.88 -21.16 0.01
CA ASP A 79 11.07 -20.64 0.69
C ASP A 79 11.16 -19.10 0.65
N ALA A 80 10.09 -18.40 0.26
CA ALA A 80 10.11 -16.94 0.19
C ALA A 80 10.31 -16.30 1.58
N GLU A 81 11.13 -15.25 1.60
CA GLU A 81 11.45 -14.41 2.75
C GLU A 81 11.13 -12.94 2.44
N LEU A 82 10.90 -12.15 3.48
CA LEU A 82 10.65 -10.72 3.35
C LEU A 82 11.96 -9.98 3.02
N GLY A 83 11.97 -9.17 1.95
CA GLY A 83 13.16 -8.44 1.50
C GLY A 83 13.37 -7.09 2.20
N THR A 84 14.62 -6.62 2.24
CA THR A 84 14.98 -5.29 2.78
C THR A 84 14.96 -4.17 1.74
N ILE A 85 15.23 -4.48 0.46
CA ILE A 85 14.98 -3.61 -0.69
C ILE A 85 13.65 -4.05 -1.30
N GLY A 86 12.67 -3.15 -1.36
CA GLY A 86 11.34 -3.45 -1.86
C GLY A 86 10.25 -2.57 -1.23
N LEU A 87 9.04 -3.12 -1.13
CA LEU A 87 7.91 -2.44 -0.51
C LEU A 87 8.19 -2.17 0.97
N GLN A 88 8.26 -0.89 1.36
CA GLN A 88 8.42 -0.54 2.77
C GLN A 88 7.09 -0.60 3.53
N HIS A 89 6.00 -0.08 2.95
CA HIS A 89 4.62 -0.24 3.38
C HIS A 89 3.63 0.19 2.29
N TYR A 90 2.35 -0.15 2.46
CA TYR A 90 1.25 0.37 1.66
C TYR A 90 0.28 1.19 2.53
N GLY A 91 0.15 2.49 2.24
CA GLY A 91 -0.72 3.41 2.96
C GLY A 91 -2.15 3.42 2.44
N LEU A 92 -3.10 3.41 3.39
CA LEU A 92 -4.54 3.43 3.18
C LEU A 92 -5.12 4.63 3.93
N GLU A 93 -5.51 5.66 3.18
CA GLU A 93 -6.19 6.81 3.77
C GLU A 93 -7.58 6.38 4.24
N ILE A 94 -7.91 6.70 5.49
CA ILE A 94 -9.20 6.38 6.09
C ILE A 94 -10.11 7.61 6.11
N ALA A 95 -11.40 7.41 5.90
CA ALA A 95 -12.42 8.43 6.15
C ALA A 95 -12.69 8.56 7.66
N GLY A 96 -13.24 9.69 8.11
CA GLY A 96 -13.69 9.84 9.51
C GLY A 96 -12.65 10.42 10.49
N GLY A 97 -11.46 10.75 10.01
CA GLY A 97 -10.47 11.52 10.75
C GLY A 97 -9.82 10.76 11.92
N LEU A 98 -9.23 11.50 12.86
CA LEU A 98 -8.47 10.92 13.98
C LEU A 98 -9.32 10.00 14.88
N SER A 99 -10.60 10.31 15.09
CA SER A 99 -11.49 9.46 15.89
C SER A 99 -11.69 8.09 15.24
N GLU A 100 -11.84 8.04 13.91
CA GLU A 100 -11.95 6.76 13.20
C GLU A 100 -10.62 6.01 13.21
N LEU A 101 -9.50 6.70 13.05
CA LEU A 101 -8.17 6.07 13.17
C LEU A 101 -7.99 5.40 14.54
N ARG A 102 -8.49 6.00 15.62
CA ARG A 102 -8.47 5.42 16.97
C ARG A 102 -9.37 4.19 17.10
N ARG A 103 -10.53 4.17 16.44
CA ARG A 103 -11.42 2.99 16.39
C ARG A 103 -10.78 1.86 15.61
N LEU A 104 -10.20 2.15 14.45
CA LEU A 104 -9.44 1.17 13.67
C LEU A 104 -8.23 0.65 14.44
N TYR A 105 -7.55 1.51 15.21
CA TYR A 105 -6.48 1.07 16.09
C TYR A 105 -6.99 0.10 17.19
N GLY A 106 -8.08 0.43 17.89
CA GLY A 106 -8.69 -0.47 18.86
C GLY A 106 -9.20 -1.78 18.23
N MET A 107 -9.72 -1.71 17.00
CA MET A 107 -10.15 -2.84 16.19
C MET A 107 -8.98 -3.80 15.89
N LEU A 108 -7.81 -3.28 15.49
CA LEU A 108 -6.61 -4.08 15.24
C LEU A 108 -6.17 -4.83 16.51
N ILE A 109 -6.16 -4.15 17.66
CA ILE A 109 -5.85 -4.75 18.96
C ILE A 109 -6.84 -5.89 19.27
N ARG A 110 -8.15 -5.66 19.07
CA ARG A 110 -9.19 -6.67 19.33
C ARG A 110 -9.11 -7.89 18.41
N ARG A 111 -8.39 -7.80 17.29
CA ARG A 111 -8.13 -8.89 16.34
C ARG A 111 -6.73 -9.50 16.50
N ASP A 112 -6.00 -9.14 17.56
CA ASP A 112 -4.63 -9.58 17.81
C ASP A 112 -3.66 -9.25 16.65
N VAL A 113 -3.93 -8.16 15.91
CA VAL A 113 -3.03 -7.69 14.86
C VAL A 113 -1.89 -6.89 15.51
N PRO A 114 -0.61 -7.26 15.28
CA PRO A 114 0.53 -6.54 15.85
C PRO A 114 0.61 -5.09 15.35
N ILE A 115 1.12 -4.22 16.20
CA ILE A 115 1.33 -2.81 15.87
C ILE A 115 2.81 -2.57 15.75
N VAL A 116 3.24 -2.14 14.58
CA VAL A 116 4.65 -1.87 14.28
C VAL A 116 5.07 -0.54 14.87
N LYS A 117 4.28 0.51 14.61
CA LYS A 117 4.50 1.88 15.10
C LYS A 117 3.26 2.74 14.87
N ILE A 118 3.20 3.86 15.58
CA ILE A 118 2.24 4.94 15.34
C ILE A 118 3.05 6.23 15.20
N THR A 119 2.81 6.99 14.12
CA THR A 119 3.68 8.11 13.77
C THR A 119 2.92 9.35 13.33
N ASP A 120 3.49 10.50 13.69
CA ASP A 120 3.12 11.81 13.18
C ASP A 120 4.09 12.22 12.06
N HIS A 121 3.54 12.44 10.87
CA HIS A 121 4.28 12.87 9.68
C HIS A 121 4.15 14.39 9.41
N LYS A 122 3.52 15.14 10.32
CA LYS A 122 3.11 16.56 10.21
C LYS A 122 2.06 16.85 9.15
N VAL A 123 1.90 15.97 8.16
CA VAL A 123 0.80 15.98 7.21
C VAL A 123 -0.32 15.07 7.66
N GLY A 124 -0.03 13.95 8.31
CA GLY A 124 -1.05 13.08 8.90
C GLY A 124 -0.51 12.18 10.00
N ILE A 125 -1.43 11.44 10.63
CA ILE A 125 -1.12 10.44 11.66
C ILE A 125 -1.36 9.04 11.06
N GLY A 126 -0.38 8.15 11.22
CA GLY A 126 -0.41 6.78 10.69
C GLY A 126 -0.28 5.71 11.77
N VAL A 127 -1.02 4.61 11.63
CA VAL A 127 -0.92 3.38 12.43
C VAL A 127 -0.45 2.26 11.51
N TYR A 128 0.73 1.71 11.80
CA TYR A 128 1.40 0.70 10.97
C TYR A 128 1.25 -0.70 11.57
N PHE A 129 0.92 -1.67 10.74
CA PHE A 129 0.69 -3.06 11.15
C PHE A 129 1.06 -4.02 10.02
N PRO A 130 1.42 -5.27 10.31
CA PRO A 130 1.69 -6.27 9.28
C PRO A 130 0.43 -7.01 8.85
N ASP A 131 0.41 -7.48 7.61
CA ASP A 131 -0.46 -8.58 7.18
C ASP A 131 0.06 -9.94 7.72
N PRO A 132 -0.63 -11.07 7.45
CA PRO A 132 -0.22 -12.39 7.96
C PRO A 132 1.17 -12.87 7.52
N ASP A 133 1.72 -12.32 6.44
CA ASP A 133 3.02 -12.69 5.88
C ASP A 133 4.09 -11.61 6.12
N GLY A 134 3.76 -10.53 6.85
CA GLY A 134 4.67 -9.46 7.25
C GLY A 134 4.71 -8.26 6.33
N ASN A 135 3.89 -8.20 5.27
CA ASN A 135 3.76 -7.01 4.43
C ASN A 135 3.20 -5.87 5.28
N ARG A 136 3.90 -4.74 5.32
CA ARG A 136 3.51 -3.62 6.18
C ARG A 136 2.39 -2.80 5.52
N LEU A 137 1.33 -2.58 6.26
CA LEU A 137 0.20 -1.72 5.91
C LEU A 137 0.17 -0.52 6.87
N GLU A 138 -0.48 0.55 6.44
CA GLU A 138 -0.74 1.73 7.25
C GLU A 138 -2.18 2.17 7.05
N PHE A 139 -2.91 2.34 8.15
CA PHE A 139 -4.07 3.23 8.15
C PHE A 139 -3.58 4.62 8.50
N PHE A 140 -3.94 5.63 7.70
CA PHE A 140 -3.59 7.00 8.01
C PHE A 140 -4.76 7.95 7.86
N CYS A 141 -4.72 9.01 8.67
CA CYS A 141 -5.60 10.16 8.59
C CYS A 141 -4.77 11.35 8.13
N GLU A 142 -5.03 11.83 6.91
CA GLU A 142 -4.47 13.08 6.40
C GLU A 142 -5.04 14.26 7.20
N THR A 143 -4.18 15.22 7.56
CA THR A 143 -4.55 16.46 8.26
C THR A 143 -4.23 17.70 7.45
N VAL A 144 -3.42 17.58 6.38
CA VAL A 144 -3.12 18.63 5.41
C VAL A 144 -3.63 18.20 4.04
N THR A 145 -4.87 18.59 3.71
CA THR A 145 -5.57 18.11 2.51
C THR A 145 -5.28 18.92 1.24
N ASP A 146 -4.53 20.03 1.34
CA ASP A 146 -4.04 20.77 0.17
C ASP A 146 -2.68 20.21 -0.23
N ASP A 147 -2.58 19.64 -1.43
CA ASP A 147 -1.37 18.94 -1.90
C ASP A 147 -0.13 19.84 -1.95
N GLU A 148 -0.30 21.12 -2.32
CA GLU A 148 0.82 22.06 -2.38
C GLU A 148 1.31 22.44 -0.99
N GLU A 149 0.40 22.64 -0.04
CA GLU A 149 0.77 22.80 1.37
C GLU A 149 1.39 21.53 1.95
N GLY A 150 0.85 20.34 1.64
CA GLY A 150 1.42 19.06 2.05
C GLY A 150 2.88 18.93 1.61
N LYS A 151 3.17 19.24 0.33
CA LYS A 151 4.56 19.29 -0.17
C LYS A 151 5.42 20.28 0.61
N ARG A 152 4.92 21.50 0.88
CA ARG A 152 5.64 22.51 1.66
C ARG A 152 5.93 22.06 3.09
N VAL A 153 4.97 21.45 3.76
CA VAL A 153 5.11 20.90 5.12
C VAL A 153 6.15 19.78 5.12
N LEU A 154 6.06 18.82 4.19
CA LEU A 154 7.04 17.75 4.06
C LEU A 154 8.46 18.28 3.83
N HIS A 155 8.63 19.31 2.99
CA HIS A 155 9.94 19.93 2.78
C HIS A 155 10.44 20.67 4.03
N ARG A 156 9.55 21.41 4.72
CA ARG A 156 9.89 22.18 5.92
C ARG A 156 10.38 21.28 7.07
N TYR A 157 9.73 20.15 7.27
CA TYR A 157 10.03 19.22 8.37
C TYR A 157 10.90 18.04 7.96
N ASN A 158 11.36 17.99 6.70
CA ASN A 158 12.15 16.88 6.14
C ASN A 158 11.45 15.51 6.26
N ALA A 159 10.14 15.48 5.96
CA ALA A 159 9.28 14.29 5.98
C ALA A 159 9.50 13.41 7.24
N PRO A 160 9.22 13.93 8.45
CA PRO A 160 9.54 13.24 9.69
C PRO A 160 8.67 11.99 9.85
N SER A 161 9.08 11.10 10.76
CA SER A 161 8.29 9.95 11.22
C SER A 161 8.39 9.90 12.73
N ASP A 162 7.80 10.90 13.38
CA ASP A 162 7.93 11.10 14.81
C ASP A 162 7.03 10.09 15.54
N PRO A 163 7.51 9.38 16.58
CA PRO A 163 6.65 8.53 17.40
C PRO A 163 5.48 9.33 17.99
N PHE A 164 4.28 8.77 17.90
CA PHE A 164 3.05 9.41 18.37
C PHE A 164 2.29 8.49 19.33
N GLN A 165 1.83 9.04 20.46
CA GLN A 165 0.99 8.31 21.41
C GLN A 165 -0.48 8.49 21.01
N LEU A 166 -1.11 7.39 20.58
CA LEU A 166 -2.51 7.34 20.21
C LEU A 166 -3.26 6.43 21.18
N GLU A 167 -4.33 6.92 21.79
CA GLU A 167 -5.20 6.11 22.65
C GLU A 167 -6.29 5.42 21.80
N PRO A 168 -6.43 4.08 21.88
CA PRO A 168 -7.43 3.36 21.10
C PRO A 168 -8.87 3.68 21.57
N LEU A 169 -9.82 3.49 20.66
CA LEU A 169 -11.26 3.49 20.96
C LEU A 169 -11.82 2.09 20.70
N PHE A 170 -12.67 1.60 21.60
CA PHE A 170 -13.22 0.23 21.57
C PHE A 170 -14.76 0.18 21.48
N ASP A 171 -15.39 1.35 21.45
CA ASP A 171 -16.84 1.57 21.39
C ASP A 171 -17.42 1.40 19.97
#